data_AF-A0A496B831-F1
#
_entry.id   AF-A0A496B831-F1
#
_cell.length_a   1.000
_cell.length_b   1.000
_cell.length_c   1.000
_cell.angle_alpha   90.00
_cell.angle_beta   90.00
_cell.angle_gamma   90.00
#
_symmetry.space_group_name_H-M   'P 1'
#
loop_
_entity.id
_entity.type
_entity.pdbx_description
1 polymer ?
#
loop_
_entity_poly.entity_id
_entity_poly.type
_entity_poly.pdbx_seq_one_letter_code
_entity_poly.pdbx_strand_id
1 'polypeptide(L)'
;MKKPVFLILIGIGVALLVVGVVFVVPWGGKIVNEMETTGELHHQLIRDLEASAREPLTAEQEKLLAQLLEIAEGTDISENPNDLERVLSSEPYLTYLKVLEGEHYEDFSAYIAAMPTPSMRTAARSRIKATFGADKSDEELEIWTNYYFRVREWGIAVEDPHDIMFKLDELHELHQTYLIAPLIENDVEISGLHTQIVQIGMSTFFMAEHTQVFKKIWHERLKMDGPLSGLLWCAIATPTEFGLMRSFFTDMNAFQALFFYRSEPEEHTLAK
;
A
#
# COMPACT_ATOMS: atom_id res chain seq x y z
N MET A 1 -24.74 52.71 -26.82
CA MET A 1 -24.22 52.85 -25.45
C MET A 1 -24.52 51.58 -24.67
N LYS A 2 -23.51 50.75 -24.39
CA LYS A 2 -23.63 49.56 -23.52
C LYS A 2 -22.48 49.57 -22.51
N LYS A 3 -22.84 49.75 -21.24
CA LYS A 3 -22.18 49.32 -19.97
C LYS A 3 -22.98 50.01 -18.85
N PRO A 4 -23.52 49.27 -17.87
CA PRO A 4 -22.72 48.95 -16.69
C PRO A 4 -23.14 47.60 -16.07
N VAL A 5 -22.63 46.48 -16.59
CA VAL A 5 -22.72 45.17 -15.89
C VAL A 5 -21.33 44.64 -15.53
N PHE A 6 -20.28 45.18 -16.16
CA PHE A 6 -18.90 44.73 -15.98
C PHE A 6 -18.23 45.20 -14.67
N LEU A 7 -18.77 46.21 -13.98
CA LEU A 7 -18.15 46.72 -12.75
C LEU A 7 -18.66 46.01 -11.47
N ILE A 8 -19.84 45.37 -11.50
CA ILE A 8 -20.38 44.65 -10.34
C ILE A 8 -19.75 43.25 -10.21
N LEU A 9 -19.40 42.60 -11.33
CA LEU A 9 -18.73 41.29 -11.33
C LEU A 9 -17.27 41.36 -10.85
N ILE A 10 -16.58 42.49 -11.04
CA ILE A 10 -15.22 42.69 -10.51
C ILE A 10 -15.26 42.94 -8.99
N GLY A 11 -16.30 43.59 -8.48
CA GLY A 11 -16.48 43.82 -7.03
C GLY A 11 -16.74 42.55 -6.23
N ILE A 12 -17.52 41.60 -6.78
CA ILE A 12 -17.80 40.32 -6.11
C ILE A 12 -16.62 39.35 -6.23
N GLY A 13 -15.91 39.34 -7.36
CA GLY A 13 -14.70 38.54 -7.54
C GLY A 13 -13.56 38.93 -6.59
N VAL A 14 -13.36 40.22 -6.34
CA VAL A 14 -12.35 40.70 -5.38
C VAL A 14 -12.82 40.53 -3.93
N ALA A 15 -14.12 40.63 -3.64
CA ALA A 15 -14.64 40.33 -2.30
C ALA A 15 -14.50 38.85 -1.93
N LEU A 16 -14.70 37.91 -2.87
CA LEU A 16 -14.46 36.48 -2.63
C LEU A 16 -12.97 36.14 -2.53
N LEU A 17 -12.09 36.86 -3.26
CA LEU A 17 -10.64 36.71 -3.12
C LEU A 17 -10.11 37.31 -1.81
N VAL A 18 -10.62 38.46 -1.36
CA VAL A 18 -10.16 39.07 -0.10
C VAL A 18 -10.77 38.38 1.13
N VAL A 19 -12.02 37.90 1.06
CA VAL A 19 -12.59 37.06 2.13
C VAL A 19 -11.95 35.67 2.13
N GLY A 20 -11.66 35.09 0.96
CA GLY A 20 -10.90 33.84 0.83
C GLY A 20 -9.47 33.96 1.34
N VAL A 21 -8.75 35.04 1.04
CA VAL A 21 -7.36 35.24 1.50
C VAL A 21 -7.29 35.61 2.98
N VAL A 22 -8.27 36.34 3.55
CA VAL A 22 -8.26 36.67 4.99
C VAL A 22 -8.73 35.50 5.86
N PHE A 23 -9.54 34.57 5.36
CA PHE A 23 -9.91 33.35 6.08
C PHE A 23 -8.96 32.15 5.86
N VAL A 24 -8.18 32.12 4.78
CA VAL A 24 -7.21 31.02 4.52
C VAL A 24 -5.86 31.24 5.24
N VAL A 25 -5.47 32.48 5.55
CA VAL A 25 -4.15 32.76 6.17
C VAL A 25 -4.01 32.24 7.62
N PRO A 26 -5.01 32.32 8.52
CA PRO A 26 -4.88 31.75 9.87
C PRO A 26 -4.97 30.21 9.89
N TRP A 27 -5.51 29.61 8.82
CA TRP A 27 -5.87 28.19 8.74
C TRP A 27 -4.85 27.39 7.93
N GLY A 28 -4.24 28.01 6.93
CA GLY A 28 -3.13 27.42 6.17
C GLY A 28 -1.96 27.04 7.07
N GLY A 29 -1.68 27.81 8.14
CA GLY A 29 -0.64 27.44 9.10
C GLY A 29 -0.92 26.14 9.86
N LYS A 30 -2.19 25.88 10.24
CA LYS A 30 -2.57 24.64 10.93
C LYS A 30 -2.54 23.44 9.98
N ILE A 31 -3.08 23.61 8.76
CA ILE A 31 -3.06 22.57 7.72
C ILE A 31 -1.63 22.25 7.29
N VAL A 32 -0.78 23.27 7.07
CA VAL A 32 0.63 23.08 6.71
C VAL A 32 1.39 22.40 7.83
N ASN A 33 1.20 22.79 9.09
CA ASN A 33 1.89 22.15 10.22
C ASN A 33 1.43 20.69 10.45
N GLU A 34 0.13 20.41 10.25
CA GLU A 34 -0.40 19.03 10.26
C GLU A 34 0.16 18.21 9.09
N MET A 35 0.27 18.79 7.89
CA MET A 35 0.88 18.14 6.72
C MET A 35 2.39 17.92 6.90
N GLU A 36 3.11 18.86 7.49
CA GLU A 36 4.55 18.73 7.80
C GLU A 36 4.78 17.64 8.84
N THR A 37 4.07 17.68 9.97
CA THR A 37 4.21 16.66 11.04
C THR A 37 3.83 15.27 10.53
N THR A 38 2.74 15.16 9.77
CA THR A 38 2.31 13.87 9.19
C THR A 38 3.28 13.40 8.11
N GLY A 39 3.82 14.32 7.31
CA GLY A 39 4.83 14.04 6.30
C GLY A 39 6.15 13.54 6.89
N GLU A 40 6.63 14.14 7.99
CA GLU A 40 7.85 13.69 8.67
C GLU A 40 7.70 12.29 9.27
N LEU A 41 6.58 12.03 9.97
CA LEU A 41 6.26 10.70 10.50
C LEU A 41 6.17 9.66 9.38
N HIS A 42 5.55 10.03 8.26
CA HIS A 42 5.44 9.16 7.10
C HIS A 42 6.80 8.89 6.44
N HIS A 43 7.63 9.91 6.23
CA HIS A 43 8.97 9.72 5.68
C HIS A 43 9.85 8.85 6.58
N GLN A 44 9.71 8.95 7.90
CA GLN A 44 10.39 8.04 8.81
C GLN A 44 9.86 6.61 8.65
N LEU A 45 8.55 6.42 8.58
CA LEU A 45 7.93 5.12 8.33
C LEU A 45 8.44 4.49 7.03
N ILE A 46 8.51 5.24 5.92
CA ILE A 46 9.04 4.75 4.65
C ILE A 46 10.50 4.32 4.78
N ARG A 47 11.34 5.12 5.46
CA ARG A 47 12.74 4.74 5.72
C ARG A 47 12.83 3.46 6.54
N ASP A 48 11.98 3.30 7.55
CA ASP A 48 11.97 2.12 8.41
C ASP A 48 11.49 0.88 7.63
N LEU A 49 10.50 1.03 6.75
CA LEU A 49 10.05 -0.04 5.84
C LEU A 49 11.13 -0.43 4.84
N GLU A 50 11.80 0.56 4.21
CA GLU A 50 12.91 0.31 3.30
C GLU A 50 14.07 -0.40 4.00
N ALA A 51 14.43 0.04 5.20
CA ALA A 51 15.49 -0.57 6.01
C ALA A 51 15.13 -2.02 6.34
N SER A 52 13.93 -2.25 6.90
CA SER A 52 13.45 -3.58 7.26
C SER A 52 13.40 -4.53 6.06
N ALA A 53 12.90 -4.08 4.91
CA ALA A 53 12.84 -4.90 3.71
C ALA A 53 14.21 -5.20 3.08
N ARG A 54 15.24 -4.39 3.39
CA ARG A 54 16.62 -4.58 2.92
C ARG A 54 17.49 -5.39 3.88
N GLU A 55 17.02 -5.65 5.10
CA GLU A 55 17.78 -6.41 6.08
C GLU A 55 18.24 -7.75 5.47
N PRO A 56 19.51 -8.14 5.66
CA PRO A 56 19.96 -9.48 5.32
C PRO A 56 19.15 -10.52 6.08
N LEU A 57 18.99 -11.71 5.50
CA LEU A 57 18.41 -12.83 6.22
C LEU A 57 19.28 -13.17 7.44
N THR A 58 18.64 -13.53 8.54
CA THR A 58 19.35 -14.14 9.68
C THR A 58 19.88 -15.53 9.31
N ALA A 59 20.79 -16.09 10.11
CA ALA A 59 21.32 -17.43 9.86
C ALA A 59 20.22 -18.52 9.79
N GLU A 60 19.16 -18.38 10.60
CA GLU A 60 18.00 -19.27 10.57
C GLU A 60 17.19 -19.11 9.28
N GLN A 61 17.03 -17.87 8.81
CA GLN A 61 16.33 -17.57 7.57
C GLN A 61 17.14 -18.00 6.33
N GLU A 62 18.47 -17.86 6.34
CA GLU A 62 19.36 -18.39 5.30
C GLU A 62 19.29 -19.91 5.24
N LYS A 63 19.27 -20.57 6.40
CA LYS A 63 19.08 -22.03 6.49
C LYS A 63 17.72 -22.44 5.91
N LEU A 64 16.66 -21.70 6.21
CA LEU A 64 15.34 -21.95 5.63
C LEU A 64 15.37 -21.77 4.12
N LEU A 65 15.98 -20.70 3.61
CA LEU A 65 16.13 -20.46 2.17
C LEU A 65 16.82 -21.64 1.47
N ALA A 66 17.93 -22.12 2.03
CA ALA A 66 18.64 -23.29 1.49
C ALA A 66 17.74 -24.55 1.45
N GLN A 67 16.97 -24.81 2.51
CA GLN A 67 16.03 -25.94 2.53
C GLN A 67 14.93 -25.81 1.47
N LEU A 68 14.38 -24.61 1.26
CA LEU A 68 13.35 -24.39 0.26
C LEU A 68 13.89 -24.51 -1.17
N LEU A 69 15.14 -24.09 -1.41
CA LEU A 69 15.81 -24.27 -2.69
C LEU A 69 16.08 -25.76 -2.98
N GLU A 70 16.52 -26.55 -2.00
CA GLU A 70 16.68 -28.00 -2.15
C GLU A 70 15.34 -28.69 -2.47
N ILE A 71 14.25 -28.27 -1.81
CA ILE A 71 12.90 -28.78 -2.09
C ILE A 71 12.48 -28.41 -3.51
N ALA A 72 12.84 -27.23 -4.00
CA ALA A 72 12.57 -26.80 -5.35
C ALA A 72 13.36 -27.66 -6.37
N GLU A 73 14.67 -27.86 -6.17
CA GLU A 73 15.53 -28.66 -7.06
C GLU A 73 15.14 -30.15 -7.14
N GLY A 74 14.57 -30.71 -6.07
CA GLY A 74 14.04 -32.08 -6.04
C GLY A 74 12.78 -32.30 -6.88
N THR A 75 12.32 -31.27 -7.58
CA THR A 75 11.12 -31.22 -8.42
C THR A 75 11.53 -30.84 -9.83
N ASP A 76 10.89 -31.41 -10.84
CA ASP A 76 11.20 -31.08 -12.23
C ASP A 76 10.62 -29.70 -12.59
N ILE A 77 11.29 -28.63 -12.13
CA ILE A 77 10.89 -27.22 -12.31
C ILE A 77 11.05 -26.74 -13.76
N SER A 78 11.59 -27.60 -14.65
CA SER A 78 11.88 -27.22 -16.04
C SER A 78 10.63 -26.82 -16.84
N GLU A 79 9.42 -27.12 -16.34
CA GLU A 79 8.18 -26.83 -17.05
C GLU A 79 7.22 -25.81 -16.38
N ASN A 80 7.38 -25.41 -15.09
CA ASN A 80 6.36 -24.54 -14.47
C ASN A 80 6.81 -23.62 -13.30
N PRO A 81 6.73 -22.28 -13.46
CA PRO A 81 6.88 -21.28 -12.37
C PRO A 81 5.85 -21.39 -11.23
N ASN A 82 4.79 -22.19 -11.41
CA ASN A 82 3.79 -22.54 -10.37
C ASN A 82 4.35 -23.37 -9.19
N ASP A 83 5.62 -23.75 -9.21
CA ASP A 83 6.19 -24.59 -8.16
C ASP A 83 6.48 -23.84 -6.85
N LEU A 84 6.42 -22.50 -6.85
CA LEU A 84 6.66 -21.68 -5.67
C LEU A 84 5.62 -21.89 -4.57
N GLU A 85 4.33 -21.98 -4.89
CA GLU A 85 3.30 -22.24 -3.86
C GLU A 85 3.45 -23.60 -3.24
N ARG A 86 3.87 -24.61 -4.01
CA ARG A 86 4.17 -25.93 -3.47
C ARG A 86 5.37 -25.89 -2.54
N VAL A 87 6.44 -25.20 -2.93
CA VAL A 87 7.63 -25.01 -2.07
C VAL A 87 7.25 -24.26 -0.78
N LEU A 88 6.44 -23.19 -0.87
CA LEU A 88 5.96 -22.45 0.30
C LEU A 88 4.92 -23.25 1.12
N SER A 89 4.28 -24.26 0.54
CA SER A 89 3.41 -25.18 1.27
C SER A 89 4.18 -26.33 1.93
N SER A 90 5.51 -26.33 1.87
CA SER A 90 6.33 -27.32 2.55
C SER A 90 6.38 -27.09 4.07
N GLU A 91 6.59 -28.17 4.82
CA GLU A 91 6.65 -28.13 6.29
C GLU A 91 7.66 -27.10 6.85
N PRO A 92 8.89 -26.92 6.28
CA PRO A 92 9.82 -25.91 6.78
C PRO A 92 9.25 -24.49 6.76
N TYR A 93 8.57 -24.10 5.67
CA TYR A 93 8.00 -22.75 5.56
C TYR A 93 6.74 -22.59 6.41
N LEU A 94 5.85 -23.59 6.46
CA LEU A 94 4.66 -23.54 7.31
C LEU A 94 5.02 -23.49 8.81
N THR A 95 6.12 -24.15 9.21
CA THR A 95 6.65 -24.06 10.57
C THR A 95 7.19 -22.65 10.85
N TYR A 96 7.89 -22.05 9.89
CA TYR A 96 8.35 -20.68 9.98
C TYR A 96 7.18 -19.69 10.14
N LEU A 97 6.13 -19.80 9.31
CA LEU A 97 4.93 -18.98 9.42
C LEU A 97 4.23 -19.14 10.77
N LYS A 98 4.15 -20.36 11.29
CA LYS A 98 3.54 -20.62 12.61
C LYS A 98 4.29 -19.92 13.74
N VAL A 99 5.61 -19.87 13.69
CA VAL A 99 6.42 -19.15 14.70
C VAL A 99 6.14 -17.64 14.65
N LEU A 100 5.94 -17.09 13.45
CA LEU A 100 5.71 -15.66 13.24
C LEU A 100 4.28 -15.21 13.57
N GLU A 101 3.30 -15.94 13.06
CA GLU A 101 1.88 -15.55 13.13
C GLU A 101 1.15 -16.20 14.32
N GLY A 102 1.76 -17.20 14.96
CA GLY A 102 1.14 -17.97 16.06
C GLY A 102 0.05 -18.96 15.62
N GLU A 103 -0.31 -18.95 14.34
CA GLU A 103 -1.37 -19.77 13.75
C GLU A 103 -0.82 -20.94 12.93
N HIS A 104 -1.61 -22.01 12.83
CA HIS A 104 -1.26 -23.15 11.99
C HIS A 104 -2.07 -23.13 10.69
N TYR A 105 -1.36 -23.08 9.57
CA TYR A 105 -1.94 -23.16 8.23
C TYR A 105 -1.65 -24.52 7.61
N GLU A 106 -2.66 -25.09 6.93
CA GLU A 106 -2.55 -26.39 6.25
C GLU A 106 -1.57 -26.33 5.07
N ASP A 107 -1.66 -25.26 4.29
CA ASP A 107 -0.78 -24.96 3.17
C ASP A 107 -0.61 -23.44 3.01
N PHE A 108 0.18 -23.02 2.02
CA PHE A 108 0.40 -21.61 1.76
C PHE A 108 -0.88 -20.91 1.27
N SER A 109 -1.74 -21.60 0.53
CA SER A 109 -3.00 -21.03 0.05
C SER A 109 -3.96 -20.69 1.19
N ALA A 110 -4.00 -21.52 2.24
CA ALA A 110 -4.75 -21.26 3.46
C ALA A 110 -4.24 -20.02 4.19
N TYR A 111 -2.91 -19.81 4.22
CA TYR A 111 -2.32 -18.58 4.75
C TYR A 111 -2.73 -17.36 3.92
N ILE A 112 -2.66 -17.46 2.58
CA ILE A 112 -3.09 -16.39 1.68
C ILE A 112 -4.59 -16.07 1.85
N ALA A 113 -5.45 -17.08 1.99
CA ALA A 113 -6.88 -16.90 2.20
C ALA A 113 -7.22 -16.22 3.54
N ALA A 114 -6.31 -16.28 4.52
CA ALA A 114 -6.47 -15.60 5.81
C ALA A 114 -6.06 -14.11 5.77
N MET A 115 -5.53 -13.61 4.65
CA MET A 115 -5.09 -12.22 4.52
C MET A 115 -6.27 -11.25 4.34
N PRO A 116 -6.21 -10.04 4.94
CA PRO A 116 -5.22 -9.61 5.94
C PRO A 116 -5.42 -10.35 7.28
N THR A 117 -4.34 -10.86 7.86
CA THR A 117 -4.40 -11.60 9.13
C THR A 117 -4.84 -10.72 10.30
N PRO A 118 -5.30 -11.30 11.43
CA PRO A 118 -5.65 -10.54 12.62
C PRO A 118 -4.51 -9.66 13.15
N SER A 119 -3.26 -10.15 13.09
CA SER A 119 -2.06 -9.41 13.48
C SER A 119 -1.88 -8.16 12.59
N MET A 120 -2.02 -8.32 11.28
CA MET A 120 -1.95 -7.21 10.32
C MET A 120 -3.07 -6.19 10.51
N ARG A 121 -4.32 -6.65 10.66
CA ARG A 121 -5.46 -5.74 10.93
C ARG A 121 -5.23 -4.94 12.21
N THR A 122 -4.68 -5.57 13.25
CA THR A 122 -4.34 -4.91 14.51
C THR A 122 -3.24 -3.86 14.32
N ALA A 123 -2.18 -4.17 13.58
CA ALA A 123 -1.11 -3.23 13.27
C ALA A 123 -1.62 -2.05 12.42
N ALA A 124 -2.44 -2.31 11.41
CA ALA A 124 -3.07 -1.27 10.59
C ALA A 124 -3.98 -0.35 11.43
N ARG A 125 -4.84 -0.92 12.28
CA ARG A 125 -5.66 -0.15 13.24
C ARG A 125 -4.81 0.75 14.14
N SER A 126 -3.72 0.23 14.68
CA SER A 126 -2.81 0.99 15.54
C SER A 126 -2.19 2.19 14.79
N ARG A 127 -1.75 1.99 13.54
CA ARG A 127 -1.23 3.05 12.68
C ARG A 127 -2.30 4.10 12.36
N ILE A 128 -3.50 3.67 11.99
CA ILE A 128 -4.66 4.56 11.73
C ILE A 128 -4.97 5.40 12.97
N LYS A 129 -5.01 4.80 14.17
CA LYS A 129 -5.19 5.56 15.43
C LYS A 129 -4.08 6.60 15.65
N ALA A 130 -2.83 6.22 15.39
CA ALA A 130 -1.70 7.12 15.55
C ALA A 130 -1.72 8.29 14.54
N THR A 131 -2.16 8.05 13.30
CA THR A 131 -2.20 9.06 12.25
C THR A 131 -3.43 9.98 12.32
N PHE A 132 -4.61 9.44 12.66
CA PHE A 132 -5.88 10.18 12.56
C PHE A 132 -6.56 10.50 13.90
N GLY A 133 -5.93 10.16 15.03
CA GLY A 133 -6.44 10.47 16.37
C GLY A 133 -6.99 9.26 17.13
N ALA A 134 -6.80 9.27 18.45
CA ALA A 134 -7.23 8.20 19.36
C ALA A 134 -8.72 8.26 19.73
N ASP A 135 -9.44 9.28 19.26
CA ASP A 135 -10.84 9.58 19.53
C ASP A 135 -11.84 8.85 18.62
N LYS A 136 -11.34 8.05 17.67
CA LYS A 136 -12.18 7.26 16.77
C LYS A 136 -12.85 6.08 17.48
N SER A 137 -14.14 5.89 17.20
CA SER A 137 -14.89 4.70 17.61
C SER A 137 -14.33 3.43 16.98
N ASP A 138 -14.63 2.26 17.55
CA ASP A 138 -14.13 0.99 17.01
C ASP A 138 -14.72 0.67 15.64
N GLU A 139 -15.97 1.10 15.40
CA GLU A 139 -16.67 1.02 14.11
C GLU A 139 -15.99 1.90 13.05
N GLU A 140 -15.66 3.16 13.38
CA GLU A 140 -14.92 4.04 12.46
C GLU A 140 -13.57 3.44 12.09
N LEU A 141 -12.84 2.93 13.08
CA LEU A 141 -11.54 2.33 12.86
C LEU A 141 -11.62 1.08 11.99
N GLU A 142 -12.74 0.34 12.06
CA GLU A 142 -12.96 -0.80 11.17
C GLU A 142 -13.17 -0.35 9.73
N ILE A 143 -13.99 0.67 9.49
CA ILE A 143 -14.17 1.27 8.16
C ILE A 143 -12.82 1.72 7.60
N TRP A 144 -12.05 2.49 8.38
CA TRP A 144 -10.72 2.95 7.99
C TRP A 144 -9.73 1.81 7.72
N THR A 145 -9.79 0.73 8.51
CA THR A 145 -8.93 -0.44 8.32
C THR A 145 -9.27 -1.20 7.05
N ASN A 146 -10.56 -1.37 6.75
CA ASN A 146 -11.01 -1.99 5.52
C ASN A 146 -10.62 -1.13 4.30
N TYR A 147 -10.80 0.19 4.42
CA TYR A 147 -10.37 1.16 3.42
C TYR A 147 -8.85 1.10 3.15
N TYR A 148 -8.02 0.98 4.20
CA TYR A 148 -6.57 0.82 4.09
C TYR A 148 -6.18 -0.32 3.14
N PHE A 149 -6.77 -1.52 3.32
CA PHE A 149 -6.42 -2.66 2.48
C PHE A 149 -6.93 -2.53 1.05
N ARG A 150 -8.07 -1.83 0.83
CA ARG A 150 -8.53 -1.49 -0.53
C ARG A 150 -7.59 -0.54 -1.26
N VAL A 151 -7.04 0.45 -0.55
CA VAL A 151 -6.03 1.33 -1.14
C VAL A 151 -4.73 0.57 -1.42
N ARG A 152 -4.30 -0.32 -0.52
CA ARG A 152 -3.12 -1.17 -0.74
C ARG A 152 -3.26 -2.05 -2.00
N GLU A 153 -4.45 -2.64 -2.19
CA GLU A 153 -4.82 -3.42 -3.38
C GLU A 153 -4.78 -2.56 -4.65
N TRP A 154 -5.45 -1.40 -4.63
CA TRP A 154 -5.41 -0.45 -5.75
C TRP A 154 -3.98 0.02 -6.08
N GLY A 155 -3.17 0.25 -5.04
CA GLY A 155 -1.77 0.67 -5.16
C GLY A 155 -0.86 -0.34 -5.86
N ILE A 156 -1.30 -1.58 -6.08
CA ILE A 156 -0.59 -2.56 -6.94
C ILE A 156 -0.58 -2.09 -8.40
N ALA A 157 -1.69 -1.53 -8.88
CA ALA A 157 -1.88 -1.10 -10.27
C ALA A 157 -1.28 0.28 -10.55
N VAL A 158 -0.94 1.04 -9.51
CA VAL A 158 -0.29 2.34 -9.61
C VAL A 158 1.22 2.12 -9.63
N GLU A 159 1.89 2.39 -10.75
CA GLU A 159 3.34 2.17 -10.84
C GLU A 159 4.17 3.25 -10.17
N ASP A 160 3.72 4.51 -10.23
CA ASP A 160 4.30 5.65 -9.54
C ASP A 160 3.25 6.25 -8.60
N PRO A 161 3.52 6.40 -7.29
CA PRO A 161 2.64 7.14 -6.38
C PRO A 161 2.30 8.55 -6.87
N HIS A 162 3.13 9.18 -7.71
CA HIS A 162 2.81 10.46 -8.36
C HIS A 162 1.72 10.34 -9.44
N ASP A 163 1.51 9.14 -10.01
CA ASP A 163 0.42 8.87 -10.97
C ASP A 163 -0.96 8.79 -10.30
N ILE A 164 -1.00 8.73 -8.97
CA ILE A 164 -2.24 8.85 -8.18
C ILE A 164 -2.99 10.14 -8.55
N MET A 165 -2.26 11.21 -8.86
CA MET A 165 -2.85 12.49 -9.31
C MET A 165 -3.52 12.41 -10.69
N PHE A 166 -3.15 11.44 -11.53
CA PHE A 166 -3.79 11.21 -12.84
C PHE A 166 -4.94 10.21 -12.77
N LYS A 167 -5.10 9.51 -11.63
CA LYS A 167 -6.18 8.53 -11.36
C LYS A 167 -7.18 9.04 -10.31
N LEU A 168 -7.37 10.36 -10.25
CA LEU A 168 -8.25 11.00 -9.26
C LEU A 168 -9.70 10.50 -9.34
N ASP A 169 -10.19 10.13 -10.52
CA ASP A 169 -11.55 9.60 -10.67
C ASP A 169 -11.70 8.21 -10.03
N GLU A 170 -10.74 7.30 -10.24
CA GLU A 170 -10.69 5.98 -9.57
C GLU A 170 -10.58 6.14 -8.06
N LEU A 171 -9.72 7.07 -7.63
CA LEU A 171 -9.52 7.36 -6.22
C LEU A 171 -10.79 7.95 -5.58
N HIS A 172 -11.50 8.83 -6.29
CA HIS A 172 -12.76 9.39 -5.84
C HIS A 172 -13.80 8.28 -5.64
N GLU A 173 -13.91 7.33 -6.58
CA GLU A 173 -14.81 6.18 -6.45
C GLU A 173 -14.44 5.31 -5.24
N LEU A 174 -13.14 5.07 -5.01
CA LEU A 174 -12.66 4.34 -3.83
C LEU A 174 -13.04 5.06 -2.53
N HIS A 175 -12.87 6.39 -2.46
CA HIS A 175 -13.25 7.19 -1.29
C HIS A 175 -14.74 7.13 -1.02
N GLN A 176 -15.56 7.32 -2.05
CA GLN A 176 -17.01 7.34 -1.89
C GLN A 176 -17.53 5.98 -1.44
N THR A 177 -17.08 4.91 -2.10
CA THR A 177 -17.64 3.56 -1.91
C THR A 177 -17.17 2.92 -0.62
N TYR A 178 -15.89 3.02 -0.28
CA TYR A 178 -15.28 2.23 0.80
C TYR A 178 -14.99 3.02 2.07
N LEU A 179 -15.20 4.34 2.06
CA LEU A 179 -14.98 5.19 3.23
C LEU A 179 -16.18 6.09 3.53
N ILE A 180 -16.57 6.97 2.61
CA ILE A 180 -17.61 7.98 2.89
C ILE A 180 -18.99 7.35 3.07
N ALA A 181 -19.45 6.51 2.14
CA ALA A 181 -20.76 5.86 2.27
C ALA A 181 -20.87 5.01 3.55
N PRO A 182 -19.89 4.15 3.89
CA PRO A 182 -19.90 3.43 5.17
C PRO A 182 -19.92 4.33 6.40
N LEU A 183 -19.20 5.46 6.40
CA LEU A 183 -19.24 6.41 7.53
C LEU A 183 -20.63 7.04 7.71
N ILE A 184 -21.28 7.43 6.60
CA ILE A 184 -22.64 7.99 6.62
C ILE A 184 -23.65 6.95 7.11
N GLU A 185 -23.58 5.71 6.61
CA GLU A 185 -24.51 4.63 6.98
C GLU A 185 -24.42 4.25 8.47
N ASN A 186 -23.28 4.49 9.10
CA ASN A 186 -23.07 4.22 10.53
C ASN A 186 -23.33 5.44 11.43
N ASP A 187 -24.01 6.47 10.91
CA ASP A 187 -24.33 7.72 11.62
C ASP A 187 -23.09 8.38 12.28
N VAL A 188 -21.90 8.14 11.71
CA VAL A 188 -20.67 8.75 12.21
C VAL A 188 -20.70 10.22 11.87
N GLU A 189 -20.64 11.08 12.88
CA GLU A 189 -20.69 12.53 12.70
C GLU A 189 -19.46 13.00 11.90
N ILE A 190 -19.68 13.36 10.62
CA ILE A 190 -18.62 13.84 9.72
C ILE A 190 -18.34 15.33 10.00
N SER A 191 -17.96 15.64 11.24
CA SER A 191 -17.50 16.99 11.61
C SER A 191 -16.06 17.19 11.11
N GLY A 192 -15.76 18.36 10.54
CA GLY A 192 -14.40 18.66 10.03
C GLY A 192 -14.04 18.02 8.68
N LEU A 193 -15.04 17.77 7.84
CA LEU A 193 -14.94 17.14 6.50
C LEU A 193 -13.71 17.58 5.68
N HIS A 194 -13.32 18.86 5.71
CA HIS A 194 -12.15 19.35 4.96
C HIS A 194 -10.81 18.82 5.50
N THR A 195 -10.61 18.78 6.82
CA THR A 195 -9.42 18.18 7.45
C THR A 195 -9.39 16.69 7.18
N GLN A 196 -10.55 16.03 7.25
CA GLN A 196 -10.67 14.61 6.91
C GLN A 196 -10.38 14.36 5.43
N ILE A 197 -10.84 15.18 4.47
CA ILE A 197 -10.53 15.03 3.04
C ILE A 197 -9.03 15.13 2.77
N VAL A 198 -8.33 16.09 3.41
CA VAL A 198 -6.88 16.21 3.28
C VAL A 198 -6.18 15.00 3.89
N GLN A 199 -6.60 14.57 5.08
CA GLN A 199 -6.09 13.36 5.72
C GLN A 199 -6.32 12.10 4.87
N ILE A 200 -7.51 11.95 4.27
CA ILE A 200 -7.88 10.87 3.36
C ILE A 200 -6.97 10.87 2.13
N GLY A 201 -6.81 12.01 1.46
CA GLY A 201 -5.96 12.13 0.27
C GLY A 201 -4.50 11.79 0.56
N MET A 202 -3.93 12.38 1.63
CA MET A 202 -2.56 12.09 2.05
C MET A 202 -2.39 10.62 2.47
N SER A 203 -3.35 10.09 3.23
CA SER A 203 -3.33 8.69 3.65
C SER A 203 -3.35 7.72 2.50
N THR A 204 -4.09 8.05 1.44
CA THR A 204 -4.16 7.19 0.26
C THR A 204 -2.78 7.08 -0.39
N PHE A 205 -2.13 8.22 -0.58
CA PHE A 205 -0.77 8.28 -1.14
C PHE A 205 0.20 7.46 -0.28
N PHE A 206 0.18 7.68 1.04
CA PHE A 206 1.03 6.96 1.99
C PHE A 206 0.79 5.44 1.97
N MET A 207 -0.46 5.01 1.96
CA MET A 207 -0.83 3.60 1.94
C MET A 207 -0.36 2.93 0.65
N ALA A 208 -0.55 3.57 -0.52
CA ALA A 208 -0.08 3.04 -1.80
C ALA A 208 1.45 2.94 -1.87
N GLU A 209 2.17 3.90 -1.28
CA GLU A 209 3.64 3.93 -1.27
C GLU A 209 4.26 2.71 -0.56
N HIS A 210 3.60 2.16 0.47
CA HIS A 210 4.08 0.96 1.16
C HIS A 210 4.26 -0.21 0.19
N THR A 211 3.28 -0.44 -0.69
CA THR A 211 3.34 -1.49 -1.71
C THR A 211 4.54 -1.29 -2.65
N GLN A 212 4.82 -0.03 -3.03
CA GLN A 212 5.93 0.29 -3.94
C GLN A 212 7.30 0.07 -3.32
N VAL A 213 7.46 0.34 -2.01
CA VAL A 213 8.70 0.07 -1.28
C VAL A 213 9.10 -1.40 -1.40
N PHE A 214 8.18 -2.32 -1.05
CA PHE A 214 8.45 -3.75 -1.13
C PHE A 214 8.67 -4.21 -2.57
N LYS A 215 7.81 -3.78 -3.50
CA LYS A 215 7.91 -4.13 -4.92
C LYS A 215 9.27 -3.76 -5.52
N LYS A 216 9.79 -2.56 -5.22
CA LYS A 216 11.11 -2.09 -5.64
C LYS A 216 12.23 -2.98 -5.09
N ILE A 217 12.23 -3.22 -3.78
CA ILE A 217 13.30 -4.00 -3.11
C ILE A 217 13.28 -5.45 -3.56
N TRP A 218 12.11 -6.06 -3.67
CA TRP A 218 11.99 -7.42 -4.19
C TRP A 218 12.48 -7.51 -5.64
N HIS A 219 12.14 -6.55 -6.49
CA HIS A 219 12.65 -6.52 -7.86
C HIS A 219 14.18 -6.42 -7.93
N GLU A 220 14.82 -5.65 -7.04
CA GLU A 220 16.28 -5.63 -6.91
C GLU A 220 16.84 -7.00 -6.50
N ARG A 221 16.19 -7.69 -5.55
CA ARG A 221 16.59 -9.04 -5.12
C ARG A 221 16.43 -10.08 -6.22
N LEU A 222 15.32 -10.07 -6.94
CA LEU A 222 15.06 -10.96 -8.07
C LEU A 222 16.11 -10.78 -9.17
N LYS A 223 16.61 -9.56 -9.39
CA LYS A 223 17.71 -9.28 -10.34
C LYS A 223 19.06 -9.81 -9.86
N MET A 224 19.33 -9.81 -8.56
CA MET A 224 20.60 -10.26 -7.99
C MET A 224 20.68 -11.79 -7.88
N ASP A 225 19.63 -12.41 -7.34
CA ASP A 225 19.66 -13.82 -6.92
C ASP A 225 18.90 -14.74 -7.89
N GLY A 226 18.26 -14.15 -8.91
CA GLY A 226 17.42 -14.84 -9.88
C GLY A 226 15.95 -14.99 -9.43
N PRO A 227 15.03 -15.34 -10.34
CA PRO A 227 13.58 -15.35 -10.08
C PRO A 227 13.15 -16.19 -8.87
N LEU A 228 13.56 -17.45 -8.82
CA LEU A 228 13.11 -18.39 -7.78
C LEU A 228 13.72 -18.06 -6.41
N SER A 229 15.05 -17.97 -6.34
CA SER A 229 15.76 -17.66 -5.09
C SER A 229 15.37 -16.28 -4.58
N GLY A 230 15.25 -15.28 -5.46
CA GLY A 230 14.80 -13.95 -5.11
C GLY A 230 13.39 -13.94 -4.51
N LEU A 231 12.42 -14.65 -5.11
CA LEU A 231 11.06 -14.71 -4.58
C LEU A 231 10.98 -15.44 -3.24
N LEU A 232 11.71 -16.56 -3.07
CA LEU A 232 11.79 -17.27 -1.79
C LEU A 232 12.43 -16.39 -0.72
N TRP A 233 13.49 -15.65 -1.05
CA TRP A 233 14.11 -14.67 -0.18
C TRP A 233 13.08 -13.63 0.29
N CYS A 234 12.27 -13.08 -0.62
CA CYS A 234 11.25 -12.08 -0.30
C CYS A 234 10.16 -12.65 0.61
N ALA A 235 9.73 -13.89 0.35
CA ALA A 235 8.76 -14.60 1.18
C ALA A 235 9.28 -14.93 2.58
N ILE A 236 10.60 -15.01 2.77
CA ILE A 236 11.24 -15.25 4.07
C ILE A 236 11.51 -13.93 4.80
N ALA A 237 12.07 -12.93 4.12
CA ALA A 237 12.46 -11.65 4.70
C ALA A 237 11.24 -10.83 5.14
N THR A 238 10.18 -10.85 4.32
CA THR A 238 8.98 -10.04 4.52
C THR A 238 7.70 -10.88 4.35
N PRO A 239 7.49 -11.93 5.18
CA PRO A 239 6.47 -12.96 4.95
C PRO A 239 5.06 -12.40 4.96
N THR A 240 4.77 -11.52 5.93
CA THR A 240 3.48 -10.87 6.09
C THR A 240 3.13 -9.97 4.89
N GLU A 241 4.09 -9.20 4.39
CA GLU A 241 3.89 -8.31 3.22
C GLU A 241 3.84 -9.10 1.91
N PHE A 242 4.65 -10.16 1.79
CA PHE A 242 4.60 -11.11 0.68
C PHE A 242 3.24 -11.78 0.59
N GLY A 243 2.72 -12.31 1.71
CA GLY A 243 1.42 -12.93 1.77
C GLY A 243 0.27 -11.96 1.46
N LEU A 244 0.31 -10.74 2.02
CA LEU A 244 -0.68 -9.71 1.70
C LEU A 244 -0.68 -9.39 0.20
N MET A 245 0.48 -9.07 -0.38
CA MET A 245 0.54 -8.73 -1.80
C MET A 245 0.12 -9.89 -2.70
N ARG A 246 0.54 -11.12 -2.38
CA ARG A 246 0.09 -12.33 -3.10
C ARG A 246 -1.43 -12.50 -3.02
N SER A 247 -2.07 -12.14 -1.90
CA SER A 247 -3.53 -12.29 -1.71
C SER A 247 -4.39 -11.44 -2.64
N PHE A 248 -3.83 -10.38 -3.24
CA PHE A 248 -4.54 -9.54 -4.23
C PHE A 248 -4.60 -10.16 -5.63
N PHE A 249 -3.97 -11.32 -5.84
CA PHE A 249 -3.92 -11.98 -7.13
C PHE A 249 -4.66 -13.32 -7.09
N THR A 250 -5.25 -13.70 -8.21
CA THR A 250 -5.97 -14.98 -8.33
C THR A 250 -5.04 -16.18 -8.15
N ASP A 251 -3.84 -16.13 -8.71
CA ASP A 251 -2.85 -17.20 -8.65
C ASP A 251 -1.40 -16.66 -8.59
N MET A 252 -0.45 -17.57 -8.37
CA MET A 252 0.98 -17.23 -8.27
C MET A 252 1.54 -16.69 -9.59
N ASN A 253 1.05 -17.14 -10.75
CA ASN A 253 1.51 -16.63 -12.04
C ASN A 253 1.14 -15.16 -12.23
N ALA A 254 -0.09 -14.79 -11.87
CA ALA A 254 -0.55 -13.41 -11.90
C ALA A 254 0.27 -12.52 -10.94
N PHE A 255 0.61 -13.03 -9.75
CA PHE A 255 1.48 -12.33 -8.82
C PHE A 255 2.91 -12.17 -9.36
N GLN A 256 3.50 -13.24 -9.91
CA GLN A 256 4.84 -13.21 -10.49
C GLN A 256 4.94 -12.27 -11.69
N ALA A 257 3.85 -12.12 -12.47
CA ALA A 257 3.80 -11.20 -13.60
C ALA A 257 4.13 -9.75 -13.21
N LEU A 258 3.84 -9.35 -11.96
CA LEU A 258 4.19 -8.05 -11.40
C LEU A 258 5.69 -7.75 -11.49
N PHE A 259 6.55 -8.78 -11.47
CA PHE A 259 8.00 -8.62 -11.41
C PHE A 259 8.70 -8.88 -12.74
N PHE A 260 8.12 -9.73 -13.59
CA PHE A 260 8.78 -10.23 -14.81
C PHE A 260 8.33 -9.56 -16.11
N TYR A 261 7.17 -8.90 -16.17
CA TYR A 261 6.67 -8.31 -17.42
C TYR A 261 7.19 -6.90 -17.75
N ARG A 262 8.11 -6.32 -16.97
CA ARG A 262 8.84 -5.11 -17.41
C ARG A 262 9.98 -5.50 -18.36
N SER A 263 9.61 -5.74 -19.63
CA SER A 263 10.51 -5.44 -20.73
C SER A 263 10.65 -3.92 -20.82
N GLU A 264 11.86 -3.44 -21.11
CA GLU A 264 12.30 -2.03 -21.10
C GLU A 264 11.30 -1.06 -21.76
N PRO A 265 11.27 0.23 -21.35
CA PRO A 265 10.67 1.25 -22.20
C PRO A 265 11.34 1.15 -23.55
N GLU A 266 10.56 0.96 -24.62
CA GLU A 266 11.06 1.00 -25.99
C GLU A 266 11.92 2.26 -26.12
N GLU A 267 13.24 2.08 -26.23
CA GLU A 267 14.10 3.12 -26.78
C GLU A 267 13.47 3.46 -28.11
N HIS A 268 12.83 4.64 -28.17
CA HIS A 268 12.44 5.25 -29.42
C HIS A 268 13.68 5.30 -30.30
N THR A 269 13.79 4.31 -31.16
CA THR A 269 14.81 4.23 -32.18
C THR A 269 14.45 5.37 -33.13
N LEU A 270 15.11 6.52 -32.94
CA LEU A 270 15.23 7.54 -33.97
C LEU A 270 16.03 6.94 -35.11
N ALA A 271 15.34 6.15 -35.94
CA ALA A 271 15.86 5.63 -37.18
C ALA A 271 15.56 6.63 -38.30
N LYS A 272 16.58 7.46 -38.55
CA LYS A 272 16.93 8.21 -39.78
C LYS A 272 15.96 9.27 -40.31
#